data_AF-K2MN91-F1
#
_entry.id   AF-K2MN91-F1
#
_cell.length_a   1.000
_cell.length_b   1.000
_cell.length_c   1.000
_cell.angle_alpha   90.00
_cell.angle_beta   90.00
_cell.angle_gamma   90.00
#
_symmetry.space_group_name_H-M   'P 1'
#
loop_
_entity.id
_entity.type
_entity.pdbx_description
1 polymer ?
#
loop_
_entity_poly.entity_id
_entity_poly.type
_entity_poly.pdbx_seq_one_letter_code
_entity_poly.pdbx_strand_id
1 'polypeptide(L)'
;MACDEGQEEHLIDLAQRFDRYVMHLKGSFGEIGDHRLSVMAGIMVMDELAELQKRMKGMEGEIATLRKTRDDALNKADKNDAALTGVLLEMAERIEALSGKLAGRPSGNA
;
A
#
# COMPACT_ATOMS: atom_id res chain seq x y z
N MET A 1 -17.54 19.24 28.91
CA MET A 1 -17.50 18.68 27.54
C MET A 1 -18.86 18.90 26.94
N ALA A 2 -18.95 19.56 25.78
CA ALA A 2 -20.18 19.55 24.99
C ALA A 2 -20.13 18.30 24.11
N CYS A 3 -21.13 17.43 24.22
CA CYS A 3 -21.27 16.25 23.38
C CYS A 3 -22.29 16.57 22.30
N ASP A 4 -21.96 16.32 21.04
CA ASP A 4 -22.94 16.36 19.96
C ASP A 4 -23.82 15.10 20.04
N GLU A 5 -25.07 15.19 19.57
CA GLU A 5 -25.99 14.05 19.54
C GLU A 5 -25.36 12.85 18.79
N GLY A 6 -25.35 11.69 19.45
CA GLY A 6 -24.79 10.44 18.91
C GLY A 6 -23.31 10.18 19.21
N GLN A 7 -22.57 11.11 19.83
CA GLN A 7 -21.16 10.88 20.19
C GLN A 7 -20.94 10.33 21.61
N GLU A 8 -21.99 10.22 22.42
CA GLU A 8 -21.88 9.87 23.84
C GLU A 8 -21.18 8.52 24.05
N GLU A 9 -21.56 7.48 23.31
CA GLU A 9 -20.97 6.15 23.43
C GLU A 9 -19.46 6.16 23.10
N HIS A 10 -19.08 6.90 22.06
CA HIS A 10 -17.68 7.05 21.67
C HIS A 10 -16.86 7.79 22.74
N LEU A 11 -17.41 8.88 23.28
CA LEU A 11 -16.77 9.64 24.36
C LEU A 11 -16.63 8.80 25.63
N ILE A 12 -17.62 7.97 25.96
CA ILE A 12 -17.56 7.04 27.08
C ILE A 12 -16.47 6.00 26.87
N ASP A 13 -16.36 5.40 25.68
CA ASP A 13 -15.27 4.45 25.38
C ASP A 13 -13.89 5.12 25.51
N LEU A 14 -13.72 6.33 24.96
CA LEU A 14 -12.48 7.08 25.11
C LEU A 14 -12.15 7.36 26.58
N ALA A 15 -13.14 7.76 27.37
CA ALA A 15 -12.96 8.02 28.79
C ALA A 15 -12.56 6.75 29.55
N GLN A 16 -13.22 5.61 29.27
CA GLN A 16 -12.88 4.32 29.87
C GLN A 16 -11.48 3.85 29.47
N ARG A 17 -11.07 4.10 28.23
CA ARG A 17 -9.70 3.81 27.77
C ARG A 17 -8.69 4.65 28.53
N PHE A 18 -8.91 5.95 28.61
CA PHE A 18 -8.04 6.87 29.34
C PHE A 18 -7.95 6.52 30.84
N ASP A 19 -9.08 6.17 31.46
CA ASP A 19 -9.14 5.76 32.87
C ASP A 19 -8.25 4.54 33.14
N ARG A 20 -8.17 3.57 32.21
CA ARG A 20 -7.24 2.43 32.34
C ARG A 20 -5.78 2.86 32.40
N TYR A 21 -5.36 3.86 31.62
CA TYR A 21 -4.00 4.40 31.71
C TYR A 21 -3.76 5.08 33.06
N VAL A 22 -4.73 5.87 33.55
CA VAL A 22 -4.63 6.54 34.85
C VAL A 22 -4.56 5.52 35.99
N MET A 23 -5.42 4.50 35.99
CA MET A 23 -5.42 3.43 36.99
C MET A 23 -4.14 2.60 36.96
N HIS A 24 -3.61 2.31 35.77
CA HIS A 24 -2.32 1.64 35.62
C HIS A 24 -1.19 2.46 36.26
N LEU A 25 -1.13 3.76 35.98
CA LEU A 25 -0.14 4.66 36.57
C LEU A 25 -0.32 4.79 38.09
N LYS A 26 -1.56 4.84 38.58
CA LYS A 26 -1.84 4.85 40.03
C LYS A 26 -1.29 3.60 40.72
N GLY A 27 -1.44 2.43 40.09
CA GLY A 27 -0.88 1.17 40.60
C GLY A 27 0.66 1.13 40.61
N SER A 28 1.30 1.74 39.61
CA SER A 28 2.77 1.72 39.47
C SER A 28 3.49 2.81 40.27
N PHE A 29 2.92 4.00 40.38
CA PHE A 29 3.55 5.16 40.99
C PHE A 29 3.02 5.49 42.40
N GLY A 30 2.00 4.76 42.87
CA GLY A 30 1.35 5.00 44.17
C GLY A 30 0.39 6.20 44.13
N GLU A 31 -0.04 6.67 45.31
CA GLU A 31 -0.91 7.84 45.43
C GLU A 31 -0.13 9.15 45.23
N ILE A 32 0.32 9.38 44.01
CA ILE A 32 0.73 10.70 43.53
C ILE A 32 -0.55 11.44 43.13
N GLY A 33 -0.66 12.73 43.46
CA GLY A 33 -1.90 13.49 43.24
C GLY A 33 -2.48 13.32 41.83
N ASP A 34 -3.80 13.10 41.76
CA ASP A 34 -4.54 12.71 40.55
C ASP A 34 -4.22 13.57 39.32
N HIS A 35 -4.00 14.87 39.51
CA HIS A 35 -3.66 15.77 38.42
C HIS A 35 -2.36 15.37 37.69
N ARG A 36 -1.34 14.93 38.43
CA ARG A 36 -0.07 14.48 37.85
C ARG A 36 -0.25 13.18 37.09
N LEU A 37 -1.05 12.26 37.61
CA LEU A 37 -1.38 11.00 36.95
C LEU A 37 -2.13 11.23 35.64
N SER A 38 -3.13 12.13 35.62
CA SER A 38 -3.84 12.49 34.39
C SER A 38 -2.93 13.12 33.35
N VAL A 39 -2.01 14.00 33.74
CA VAL A 39 -1.04 14.61 32.82
C VAL A 39 -0.10 13.55 32.25
N MET A 40 0.43 12.65 33.08
CA MET A 40 1.29 11.55 32.62
C MET A 40 0.55 10.61 31.66
N ALA A 41 -0.69 10.21 31.98
CA ALA A 41 -1.53 9.41 31.11
C ALA A 41 -1.76 10.11 29.75
N GLY A 42 -2.04 11.42 29.78
CA GLY A 42 -2.21 12.23 28.57
C GLY A 42 -0.98 12.22 27.68
N ILE A 43 0.21 12.44 28.26
CA ILE A 43 1.48 12.42 27.52
C ILE A 43 1.74 11.03 26.92
N MET A 44 1.49 9.95 27.67
CA MET A 44 1.66 8.59 27.17
C MET A 44 0.76 8.27 25.97
N VAL A 45 -0.52 8.67 26.04
CA VAL A 45 -1.46 8.48 24.92
C VAL A 45 -1.01 9.30 23.71
N MET A 46 -0.49 10.52 23.90
CA MET A 46 0.04 11.33 22.80
C MET A 46 1.27 10.70 22.16
N ASP A 47 2.17 10.11 22.96
CA ASP A 47 3.35 9.39 22.46
C ASP A 47 2.96 8.16 21.63
N GLU A 48 2.01 7.36 22.13
CA GLU A 48 1.49 6.20 21.41
C GLU A 48 0.82 6.61 20.09
N LEU A 49 0.03 7.69 20.10
CA LEU A 49 -0.58 8.24 18.89
C LEU A 49 0.47 8.70 17.87
N ALA A 50 1.53 9.39 18.32
CA ALA A 50 2.60 9.85 17.45
C ALA A 50 3.36 8.69 16.79
N GLU A 51 3.62 7.62 17.55
CA GLU A 51 4.25 6.40 17.02
C GLU A 51 3.34 5.69 16.01
N LEU A 52 2.04 5.58 16.27
CA LEU A 52 1.07 5.02 15.32
C LEU A 52 1.00 5.85 14.03
N GLN A 53 0.95 7.18 14.14
CA GLN A 53 0.98 8.08 12.97
C GLN A 53 2.26 7.92 12.15
N LYS A 54 3.41 7.73 12.80
CA LYS A 54 4.69 7.47 12.12
C LYS A 54 4.66 6.15 11.36
N ARG A 55 4.14 5.07 11.97
CA ARG A 55 3.98 3.76 11.31
C ARG A 55 3.04 3.84 10.12
N MET A 56 1.91 4.52 10.28
CA MET A 56 0.94 4.72 9.19
C MET A 56 1.57 5.44 7.99
N LYS A 57 2.34 6.52 8.22
CA LYS A 57 3.10 7.19 7.14
C LYS A 57 4.11 6.26 6.47
N GLY A 58 4.76 5.38 7.22
CA GLY A 58 5.65 4.36 6.66
C GLY A 58 4.90 3.41 5.72
N MET A 59 3.77 2.88 6.17
CA MET A 59 2.92 1.99 5.37
C MET A 59 2.37 2.68 4.11
N GLU A 60 1.97 3.96 4.20
CA GLU A 60 1.56 4.76 3.05
C GLU A 60 2.68 4.87 2.00
N GLY A 61 3.93 5.06 2.46
CA GLY A 61 5.11 5.09 1.59
C GLY A 61 5.40 3.74 0.91
N GLU A 62 5.25 2.63 1.63
CA GLU A 62 5.37 1.29 1.06
C GLU A 62 4.30 1.03 0.01
N ILE A 63 3.04 1.39 0.27
CA ILE A 63 1.95 1.29 -0.70
C ILE A 63 2.26 2.12 -1.95
N ALA A 64 2.77 3.35 -1.81
CA ALA A 64 3.15 4.18 -2.94
C ALA A 64 4.26 3.52 -3.78
N THR A 65 5.24 2.92 -3.12
CA THR A 65 6.34 2.19 -3.78
C THR A 65 5.83 0.96 -4.51
N LEU A 66 4.97 0.16 -3.89
CA LEU A 66 4.35 -1.02 -4.50
C LEU A 66 3.52 -0.65 -5.72
N ARG A 67 2.73 0.43 -5.63
CA ARG A 67 1.95 0.95 -6.76
C ARG A 67 2.87 1.32 -7.93
N LYS A 68 3.95 2.07 -7.66
CA LYS A 68 4.93 2.45 -8.68
C LYS A 68 5.58 1.23 -9.34
N THR A 69 6.04 0.26 -8.56
CA THR A 69 6.66 -0.97 -9.07
C THR A 69 5.70 -1.77 -9.95
N ARG A 70 4.43 -1.88 -9.54
CA ARG A 70 3.40 -2.53 -10.36
C ARG A 70 3.19 -1.78 -11.67
N ASP A 71 3.06 -0.46 -11.64
CA ASP A 71 2.82 0.34 -12.83
C ASP A 71 4.02 0.26 -13.81
N ASP A 72 5.26 0.25 -13.28
CA ASP A 72 6.47 0.02 -14.07
C ASP A 72 6.52 -1.39 -14.69
N ALA A 73 6.06 -2.41 -13.95
CA ALA A 73 5.98 -3.78 -14.45
C ALA A 73 4.95 -3.93 -15.58
N LEU A 74 3.77 -3.31 -15.43
CA LEU A 74 2.74 -3.28 -16.48
C LEU A 74 3.25 -2.58 -17.73
N ASN A 75 3.86 -1.40 -17.59
CA ASN A 75 4.45 -0.68 -18.72
C ASN A 75 5.55 -1.48 -19.44
N LYS A 76 6.32 -2.29 -18.70
CA LYS A 76 7.34 -3.17 -19.29
C LYS A 76 6.72 -4.35 -20.03
N ALA A 77 5.65 -4.93 -19.47
CA ALA A 77 4.89 -5.99 -20.14
C ALA A 77 4.30 -5.49 -21.46
N ASP A 78 3.62 -4.35 -21.45
CA ASP A 78 3.01 -3.75 -22.66
C ASP A 78 4.05 -3.49 -23.77
N LYS A 79 5.23 -2.97 -23.40
CA LYS A 79 6.33 -2.76 -24.35
C LYS A 79 6.87 -4.06 -24.93
N ASN A 80 7.00 -5.09 -24.10
CA ASN A 80 7.47 -6.39 -24.54
C ASN A 80 6.44 -7.06 -25.47
N ASP A 81 5.16 -6.97 -25.16
CA ASP A 81 4.07 -7.51 -25.98
C ASP A 81 4.01 -6.82 -27.35
N ALA A 82 4.14 -5.48 -27.38
CA ALA A 82 4.23 -4.72 -28.62
C ALA A 82 5.45 -5.13 -29.47
N ALA A 83 6.63 -5.28 -28.84
CA ALA A 83 7.84 -5.72 -29.54
C ALA A 83 7.70 -7.15 -30.08
N LEU A 84 7.14 -8.07 -29.30
CA LEU A 84 6.90 -9.46 -29.70
C LEU A 84 5.92 -9.52 -30.88
N THR A 85 4.85 -8.75 -30.84
CA THR A 85 3.88 -8.66 -31.93
C THR A 85 4.54 -8.17 -33.22
N GLY A 86 5.41 -7.16 -33.14
CA GLY A 86 6.17 -6.67 -34.30
C GLY A 86 7.09 -7.74 -34.90
N VAL A 87 7.83 -8.49 -34.06
CA VAL A 87 8.70 -9.58 -34.53
C VAL A 87 7.90 -10.71 -35.16
N LEU A 88 6.73 -11.06 -34.61
CA LEU A 88 5.86 -12.10 -35.16
C LEU A 88 5.31 -11.70 -36.54
N LEU A 89 4.95 -10.43 -36.73
CA LEU A 89 4.53 -9.91 -38.04
C LEU A 89 5.66 -9.97 -39.07
N GLU A 90 6.86 -9.51 -38.71
CA GLU A 90 8.03 -9.59 -39.60
C GLU A 90 8.37 -11.05 -39.96
N MET A 91 8.27 -11.97 -39.00
CA MET A 91 8.50 -13.39 -39.24
C MET A 91 7.44 -13.97 -40.20
N ALA A 92 6.17 -13.61 -40.04
CA ALA A 92 5.10 -14.03 -40.94
C ALA A 92 5.36 -13.54 -42.38
N GLU A 93 5.72 -12.26 -42.56
CA GLU A 93 6.08 -11.69 -43.87
C GLU A 93 7.25 -12.43 -44.52
N ARG A 94 8.29 -12.77 -43.73
CA ARG A 94 9.44 -13.54 -44.22
C ARG A 94 9.05 -14.96 -44.66
N ILE A 95 8.16 -15.62 -43.91
CA ILE A 95 7.65 -16.96 -44.27
C ILE A 95 6.85 -16.89 -45.57
N GLU A 96 5.96 -15.91 -45.71
CA GLU A 96 5.19 -15.70 -46.94
C GLU A 96 6.09 -15.42 -48.14
N ALA A 97 7.11 -14.57 -47.99
CA ALA A 97 8.08 -14.27 -49.03
C ALA A 97 8.90 -15.51 -49.45
N LEU A 98 9.32 -16.34 -48.50
CA LEU A 98 10.02 -17.60 -48.78
C LEU A 98 9.10 -18.60 -49.49
N SER A 99 7.87 -18.76 -49.01
CA SER A 99 6.86 -19.62 -49.61
C SER A 99 6.55 -19.22 -51.05
N GLY A 100 6.38 -17.91 -51.30
CA GLY A 100 6.18 -17.37 -52.64
C GLY A 100 7.36 -17.65 -53.59
N LYS A 101 8.61 -17.56 -53.09
CA LYS A 101 9.81 -17.92 -53.87
C LYS A 101 9.89 -19.41 -54.18
N LEU A 102 9.47 -20.28 -53.26
CA LEU A 102 9.40 -21.72 -53.51
C LEU A 102 8.28 -22.07 -54.51
N ALA A 103 7.10 -21.47 -54.37
CA ALA A 103 5.97 -21.71 -55.26
C ALA A 103 6.20 -21.15 -56.69
N GLY A 104 6.93 -20.03 -56.81
CA GLY A 104 7.29 -19.42 -58.09
C GLY A 104 8.48 -20.07 -58.80
N ARG A 105 9.13 -21.07 -58.20
CA ARG A 105 10.17 -21.86 -58.88
C ARG A 105 9.44 -22.98 -59.65
N PRO A 106 9.32 -22.91 -61.00
CA PRO A 106 8.79 -24.03 -61.74
C PRO A 106 9.68 -25.25 -61.43
N SER A 107 9.06 -26.38 -61.14
CA SER A 107 9.75 -27.67 -61.11
C SER A 107 10.23 -27.99 -62.53
N GLY A 108 11.36 -27.40 -62.90
CA GLY A 108 12.10 -27.76 -64.11
C GLY A 108 12.81 -29.09 -63.85
N ASN A 109 12.19 -30.16 -64.32
CA ASN A 109 12.75 -31.47 -64.68
C ASN A 109 14.20 -31.38 -65.22
N ALA A 110 15.08 -32.34 -64.90
CA ALA A 110 15.29 -33.59 -65.65
C ALA A 110 15.69 -33.34 -67.12
#